data_AF-A0A0Q4DHZ3-F1
#
_entry.id   AF-A0A0Q4DHZ3-F1
#
_cell.length_a   1.000
_cell.length_b   1.000
_cell.length_c   1.000
_cell.angle_alpha   90.00
_cell.angle_beta   90.00
_cell.angle_gamma   90.00
#
_symmetry.space_group_name_H-M   'P 1'
#
loop_
_entity.id
_entity.type
_entity.pdbx_description
1 polymer ?
#
loop_
_entity_poly.entity_id
_entity_poly.type
_entity_poly.pdbx_seq_one_letter_code
_entity_poly.pdbx_strand_id
1 'polypeptide(L)'
;MRDKEKTIGRIIDSMEKVDITFRLLSDERQIDELNKGIYLLMDKLGSEDINVLFDRYPRLIQKYSIKEMFSGNVEIPNIDPHSLKIAGLLTCLQFLVSSFTDFIDEFGNSLPLKETKNSNSYQAENYIISSIPLDDYLKELFLGILSVTGEEYYQKFLKKIGDPDFTIDDILKIEKDKELQEYIDLMVWFSLIRVFLEAIYFYFNVENHNSKI
;
A
#
# COMPACT_ATOMS: atom_id res chain seq x y z
N MET A 1 18.74 4.10 -15.57
CA MET A 1 17.63 3.84 -16.51
C MET A 1 16.74 2.80 -15.86
N ARG A 2 15.74 3.21 -15.09
CA ARG A 2 14.66 2.31 -14.65
C ARG A 2 13.58 2.35 -15.72
N ASP A 3 13.10 1.18 -16.10
CA ASP A 3 12.41 0.92 -17.34
C ASP A 3 11.15 1.77 -17.55
N LYS A 4 11.10 2.47 -18.68
CA LYS A 4 9.90 3.09 -19.26
C LYS A 4 8.84 2.06 -19.70
N GLU A 5 9.08 0.76 -19.52
CA GLU A 5 8.24 -0.34 -20.02
C GLU A 5 7.21 -0.87 -18.99
N LYS A 6 7.11 -0.32 -17.78
CA LYS A 6 6.19 -0.82 -16.71
C LYS A 6 5.01 0.11 -16.36
N THR A 7 4.63 1.01 -17.26
CA THR A 7 3.53 1.97 -17.02
C THR A 7 2.16 1.52 -17.55
N ILE A 8 2.07 0.40 -18.28
CA ILE A 8 0.78 -0.11 -18.77
C ILE A 8 -0.04 -0.60 -17.57
N GLY A 9 -1.06 0.17 -17.18
CA GLY A 9 -1.98 -0.15 -16.09
C GLY A 9 -1.74 0.59 -14.77
N ARG A 10 -0.86 1.60 -14.71
CA ARG A 10 -0.77 2.52 -13.57
C ARG A 10 -1.97 3.46 -13.54
N ILE A 11 -2.53 3.67 -12.36
CA ILE A 11 -3.56 4.66 -12.09
C ILE A 11 -2.91 6.03 -11.96
N ILE A 12 -1.78 6.10 -11.24
CA ILE A 12 -1.02 7.34 -11.02
C ILE A 12 0.12 7.46 -12.05
N ASP A 13 0.00 8.47 -12.91
CA ASP A 13 0.96 8.78 -13.98
C ASP A 13 1.36 10.26 -14.03
N SER A 14 0.86 11.08 -13.10
CA SER A 14 1.14 12.51 -13.02
C SER A 14 1.14 13.01 -11.58
N MET A 15 1.82 14.13 -11.34
CA MET A 15 1.79 14.82 -10.05
C MET A 15 0.39 15.34 -9.70
N GLU A 16 -0.42 15.70 -10.70
CA GLU A 16 -1.82 16.08 -10.48
C GLU A 16 -2.62 14.94 -9.84
N LYS A 17 -2.44 13.70 -10.32
CA LYS A 17 -3.10 12.53 -9.71
C LYS A 17 -2.55 12.21 -8.32
N VAL A 18 -1.28 12.51 -8.05
CA VAL A 18 -0.72 12.46 -6.69
C VAL A 18 -1.44 13.45 -5.79
N ASP A 19 -1.56 14.72 -6.19
CA ASP A 19 -2.21 15.77 -5.39
C ASP A 19 -3.70 15.48 -5.17
N ILE A 20 -4.39 14.88 -6.14
CA ILE A 20 -5.77 14.41 -5.96
C ILE A 20 -5.81 13.30 -4.91
N THR A 21 -4.94 12.30 -5.04
CA THR A 21 -4.89 11.15 -4.12
C THR A 21 -4.56 11.58 -2.70
N PHE A 22 -3.53 12.39 -2.52
CA PHE A 22 -3.09 12.89 -1.22
C PHE A 22 -4.19 13.68 -0.53
N ARG A 23 -4.84 14.60 -1.23
CA ARG A 23 -5.99 15.36 -0.69
C ARG A 23 -7.18 14.48 -0.30
N LEU A 24 -7.46 13.43 -1.08
CA LEU A 24 -8.55 12.51 -0.78
C LEU A 24 -8.25 11.67 0.47
N LEU A 25 -6.99 11.29 0.67
CA LEU A 25 -6.59 10.36 1.73
C LEU A 25 -6.06 11.05 2.99
N SER A 26 -5.80 12.37 2.97
CA SER A 26 -5.22 13.13 4.08
C SER A 26 -6.18 13.43 5.24
N ASP A 27 -7.48 13.18 5.06
CA ASP A 27 -8.44 13.30 6.17
C ASP A 27 -8.16 12.23 7.23
N GLU A 28 -8.16 12.62 8.51
CA GLU A 28 -7.86 11.73 9.64
C GLU A 28 -8.71 10.45 9.61
N ARG A 29 -9.97 10.53 9.18
CA ARG A 29 -10.83 9.34 9.06
C ARG A 29 -10.34 8.39 7.98
N GLN A 30 -9.85 8.92 6.86
CA GLN A 30 -9.33 8.09 5.77
C GLN A 30 -8.04 7.39 6.20
N ILE A 31 -7.15 8.11 6.90
CA ILE A 31 -5.94 7.53 7.49
C ILE A 31 -6.29 6.41 8.48
N ASP A 32 -7.28 6.64 9.34
CA ASP A 32 -7.78 5.63 10.27
C ASP A 32 -8.34 4.40 9.54
N GLU A 33 -9.12 4.58 8.46
CA GLU A 33 -9.65 3.46 7.66
C GLU A 33 -8.54 2.68 6.95
N LEU A 34 -7.53 3.36 6.39
CA LEU A 34 -6.36 2.70 5.79
C LEU A 34 -5.62 1.86 6.83
N ASN A 35 -5.43 2.39 8.05
CA ASN A 35 -4.81 1.66 9.15
C ASN A 35 -5.68 0.50 9.65
N LYS A 36 -7.00 0.68 9.79
CA LYS A 36 -7.91 -0.40 10.19
C LYS A 36 -7.87 -1.57 9.22
N GLY A 37 -7.79 -1.30 7.91
CA GLY A 37 -7.69 -2.39 6.93
C GLY A 37 -6.39 -3.19 7.01
N ILE A 38 -5.30 -2.61 7.51
CA ILE A 38 -4.07 -3.38 7.84
C ILE A 38 -4.39 -4.43 8.89
N TYR A 39 -5.03 -4.02 9.99
CA TYR A 39 -5.40 -4.94 11.07
C TYR A 39 -6.47 -5.95 10.64
N LEU A 40 -7.41 -5.54 9.76
CA LEU A 40 -8.39 -6.45 9.17
C LEU A 40 -7.70 -7.56 8.36
N LEU A 41 -6.71 -7.22 7.53
CA LEU A 41 -5.96 -8.21 6.78
C LEU A 41 -5.18 -9.14 7.72
N MET A 42 -4.54 -8.59 8.76
CA MET A 42 -3.81 -9.40 9.76
C MET A 42 -4.72 -10.39 10.48
N ASP A 43 -5.89 -9.94 10.95
CA ASP A 43 -6.89 -10.79 11.61
C ASP A 43 -7.33 -11.93 10.69
N LYS A 44 -7.61 -11.62 9.42
CA LYS A 44 -8.06 -12.61 8.43
C LYS A 44 -6.97 -13.59 8.00
N LEU A 45 -5.70 -13.19 7.98
CA LEU A 45 -4.57 -14.09 7.73
C LEU A 45 -4.40 -15.11 8.86
N GLY A 46 -4.91 -14.83 10.06
CA GLY A 46 -5.07 -15.79 11.15
C GLY A 46 -3.77 -16.37 11.72
N SER A 47 -2.62 -15.78 11.40
CA SER A 47 -1.31 -16.24 11.86
C SER A 47 -0.86 -15.46 13.09
N GLU A 48 -0.78 -16.13 14.25
CA GLU A 48 -0.24 -15.56 15.49
C GLU A 48 1.19 -15.02 15.28
N ASP A 49 1.96 -15.67 14.41
CA ASP A 49 3.31 -15.24 14.04
C ASP A 49 3.30 -13.86 13.36
N ILE A 50 2.35 -13.58 12.46
CA ILE A 50 2.28 -12.27 11.78
C ILE A 50 2.04 -11.15 12.78
N ASN A 51 1.14 -11.34 13.75
CA ASN A 51 0.86 -10.33 14.79
C ASN A 51 2.10 -10.06 15.65
N VAL A 52 2.77 -11.12 16.11
CA VAL A 52 3.98 -10.99 16.92
C VAL A 52 5.12 -10.37 16.11
N LEU A 53 5.25 -10.71 14.83
CA LEU A 53 6.26 -10.16 13.94
C LEU A 53 6.01 -8.69 13.66
N PHE A 54 4.76 -8.29 13.43
CA PHE A 54 4.37 -6.91 13.18
C PHE A 54 4.81 -5.98 14.32
N ASP A 55 4.55 -6.38 15.56
CA ASP A 55 4.96 -5.62 16.76
C ASP A 55 6.49 -5.56 16.93
N ARG A 56 7.19 -6.61 16.50
CA ARG A 56 8.65 -6.72 16.62
C ARG A 56 9.40 -6.15 15.43
N TYR A 57 8.72 -5.92 14.31
CA TYR A 57 9.35 -5.56 13.04
C TYR A 57 10.21 -4.30 13.12
N PRO A 58 9.83 -3.23 13.85
CA PRO A 58 10.71 -2.06 14.02
C PRO A 58 12.08 -2.40 14.63
N ARG A 59 12.15 -3.40 15.53
CA ARG A 59 13.43 -3.89 16.09
C ARG A 59 14.18 -4.79 15.11
N LEU A 60 13.45 -5.55 14.29
CA LEU A 60 14.05 -6.39 13.25
C LEU A 60 14.71 -5.54 12.17
N ILE A 61 14.11 -4.42 11.74
CA ILE A 61 14.71 -3.48 10.78
C ILE A 61 16.04 -2.89 11.28
N GLN A 62 16.21 -2.74 12.59
CA GLN A 62 17.48 -2.26 13.16
C GLN A 62 18.60 -3.30 13.06
N LYS A 63 18.25 -4.59 13.02
CA LYS A 63 19.20 -5.70 12.96
C LYS A 63 19.43 -6.20 11.53
N TYR A 64 18.39 -6.17 10.70
CA TYR A 64 18.38 -6.62 9.31
C TYR A 64 17.83 -5.48 8.45
N SER A 65 18.43 -5.21 7.29
CA SER A 65 17.88 -4.18 6.40
C SER A 65 16.50 -4.60 5.86
N ILE A 66 15.65 -3.62 5.49
CA ILE A 66 14.36 -3.88 4.83
C ILE A 66 14.61 -4.76 3.60
N LYS A 67 15.57 -4.38 2.74
CA LYS A 67 15.90 -5.12 1.52
C LYS A 67 16.24 -6.60 1.78
N GLU A 68 17.00 -6.89 2.84
CA GLU A 68 17.34 -8.26 3.20
C GLU A 68 16.10 -9.05 3.64
N MET A 69 15.30 -8.50 4.55
CA MET A 69 14.08 -9.17 5.02
C MET A 69 13.08 -9.42 3.89
N PHE A 70 12.98 -8.47 2.96
CA PHE A 70 12.12 -8.57 1.77
C PHE A 70 12.60 -9.56 0.72
N SER A 71 13.91 -9.79 0.64
CA SER A 71 14.49 -10.75 -0.29
C SER A 71 14.19 -12.21 0.07
N GLY A 72 13.72 -12.48 1.30
CA GLY A 72 13.49 -13.83 1.81
C GLY A 72 14.77 -14.60 2.16
N ASN A 73 15.94 -13.97 2.03
CA ASN A 73 17.24 -14.59 2.30
C ASN A 73 17.68 -14.49 3.77
N VAL A 74 16.91 -13.81 4.62
CA VAL A 74 17.20 -13.71 6.05
C VAL A 74 16.62 -14.91 6.76
N GLU A 75 17.49 -15.81 7.21
CA GLU A 75 17.10 -16.90 8.10
C GLU A 75 17.06 -16.39 9.54
N ILE A 76 15.85 -16.20 10.07
CA ILE A 76 15.65 -15.97 11.50
C ILE A 76 15.12 -17.27 12.12
N PRO A 77 15.82 -17.87 13.10
CA PRO A 77 15.40 -19.14 13.69
C PRO A 77 13.95 -19.10 14.20
N ASN A 78 13.18 -20.13 13.87
CA ASN A 78 11.77 -20.30 14.27
C ASN A 78 10.82 -19.21 13.75
N ILE A 79 11.15 -18.55 12.64
CA ILE A 79 10.26 -17.58 11.98
C ILE A 79 9.98 -18.08 10.57
N ASP A 80 8.70 -18.21 10.23
CA ASP A 80 8.27 -18.48 8.86
C ASP A 80 8.63 -17.29 7.95
N PRO A 81 9.41 -17.50 6.87
CA PRO A 81 9.82 -16.43 5.97
C PRO A 81 8.64 -15.68 5.31
N HIS A 82 7.53 -16.37 5.05
CA HIS A 82 6.35 -15.74 4.46
C HIS A 82 5.69 -14.78 5.45
N SER A 83 5.49 -15.23 6.68
CA SER A 83 4.96 -14.43 7.79
C SER A 83 5.85 -13.22 8.09
N LEU A 84 7.18 -13.38 8.05
CA LEU A 84 8.15 -12.28 8.18
C LEU A 84 7.96 -11.22 7.09
N LYS A 85 7.82 -11.67 5.84
CA LYS A 85 7.66 -10.79 4.69
C LYS A 85 6.34 -10.01 4.73
N ILE A 86 5.22 -10.69 5.01
CA ILE A 86 3.91 -10.04 5.09
C ILE A 86 3.86 -9.09 6.28
N ALA A 87 4.28 -9.49 7.48
CA ALA A 87 4.34 -8.60 8.63
C ALA A 87 5.18 -7.36 8.31
N GLY A 88 6.30 -7.54 7.62
CA GLY A 88 7.15 -6.45 7.16
C GLY A 88 6.51 -5.47 6.19
N LEU A 89 5.73 -5.97 5.23
CA LEU A 89 4.94 -5.12 4.32
C LEU A 89 3.97 -4.29 5.12
N LEU A 90 3.20 -4.95 5.99
CA LEU A 90 2.16 -4.27 6.75
C LEU A 90 2.75 -3.22 7.70
N THR A 91 3.89 -3.49 8.34
CA THR A 91 4.57 -2.48 9.17
C THR A 91 5.08 -1.31 8.32
N CYS A 92 5.69 -1.58 7.15
CA CYS A 92 6.12 -0.51 6.25
C CYS A 92 4.93 0.30 5.74
N LEU A 93 3.80 -0.36 5.44
CA LEU A 93 2.57 0.27 4.97
C LEU A 93 1.98 1.18 6.04
N GLN A 94 1.89 0.69 7.28
CA GLN A 94 1.43 1.47 8.42
C GLN A 94 2.27 2.73 8.61
N PHE A 95 3.61 2.60 8.49
CA PHE A 95 4.49 3.75 8.57
C PHE A 95 4.18 4.76 7.46
N LEU A 96 4.18 4.33 6.19
CA LEU A 96 3.88 5.19 5.04
C LEU A 96 2.51 5.90 5.18
N VAL A 97 1.46 5.17 5.59
CA VAL A 97 0.12 5.73 5.83
C VAL A 97 0.12 6.75 6.97
N SER A 98 0.95 6.55 7.99
CA SER A 98 0.98 7.46 9.14
C SER A 98 1.82 8.70 8.89
N SER A 99 2.82 8.64 8.01
CA SER A 99 3.77 9.74 7.79
C SER A 99 3.56 10.52 6.49
N PHE A 100 2.72 10.06 5.54
CA PHE A 100 2.59 10.78 4.26
C PHE A 100 2.05 12.22 4.40
N THR A 101 1.35 12.52 5.49
CA THR A 101 0.87 13.87 5.80
C THR A 101 2.00 14.87 6.09
N ASP A 102 3.22 14.40 6.37
CA ASP A 102 4.40 15.27 6.46
C ASP A 102 4.83 15.83 5.09
N PHE A 103 4.25 15.33 3.99
CA PHE A 103 4.58 15.71 2.61
C PHE A 103 3.46 16.46 1.91
N ILE A 104 2.48 16.99 2.66
CA ILE A 104 1.38 17.77 2.11
C ILE A 104 1.24 19.12 2.83
N ASP A 105 0.70 20.11 2.12
CA ASP A 105 0.30 21.39 2.71
C ASP A 105 -1.07 21.30 3.41
N GLU A 106 -1.51 22.41 4.01
CA GLU A 106 -2.82 22.51 4.69
C GLU A 106 -4.03 22.30 3.76
N PHE A 107 -3.83 22.31 2.45
CA PHE A 107 -4.85 22.08 1.42
C PHE A 107 -4.79 20.67 0.81
N GLY A 108 -3.87 19.83 1.29
CA GLY A 108 -3.64 18.46 0.81
C GLY A 108 -2.86 18.37 -0.51
N ASN A 109 -2.18 19.43 -0.95
CA ASN A 109 -1.30 19.37 -2.11
C ASN A 109 0.09 18.90 -1.68
N SER A 110 0.79 18.18 -2.56
CA SER A 110 2.13 17.68 -2.26
C SER A 110 3.17 18.80 -2.11
N LEU A 111 4.00 18.70 -1.08
CA LEU A 111 5.13 19.61 -0.86
C LEU A 111 6.28 19.29 -1.82
N PRO A 112 7.05 20.28 -2.29
CA PRO A 112 8.24 20.01 -3.09
C PRO A 112 9.25 19.13 -2.34
N LEU A 113 9.74 18.05 -2.97
CA LEU A 113 10.72 17.13 -2.34
C LEU A 113 11.94 17.83 -1.75
N LYS A 114 12.36 18.96 -2.33
CA LYS A 114 13.53 19.72 -1.84
C LYS A 114 13.33 20.27 -0.42
N GLU A 115 12.09 20.56 -0.04
CA GLU A 115 11.74 21.14 1.25
C GLU A 115 11.68 20.07 2.34
N THR A 116 11.36 18.82 1.97
CA THR A 116 11.17 17.71 2.90
C THR A 116 12.41 16.82 3.04
N LYS A 117 13.39 16.92 2.13
CA LYS A 117 14.58 16.04 2.03
C LYS A 117 15.39 15.80 3.31
N ASN A 118 15.42 16.77 4.22
CA ASN A 118 16.20 16.68 5.45
C ASN A 118 15.37 16.21 6.66
N SER A 119 14.06 15.98 6.50
CA SER A 119 13.23 15.45 7.59
C SER A 119 13.54 13.97 7.83
N ASN A 120 13.40 13.54 9.08
CA ASN A 120 13.55 12.13 9.44
C ASN A 120 12.50 11.27 8.73
N SER A 121 11.27 11.78 8.60
CA SER A 121 10.17 11.14 7.87
C SER A 121 10.56 10.89 6.42
N TYR A 122 11.13 11.89 5.72
CA TYR A 122 11.58 11.73 4.35
C TYR A 122 12.63 10.64 4.21
N GLN A 123 13.63 10.62 5.09
CA GLN A 123 14.70 9.62 5.03
C GLN A 123 14.15 8.21 5.24
N ALA A 124 13.22 8.04 6.19
CA ALA A 124 12.58 6.77 6.48
C ALA A 124 11.69 6.29 5.31
N GLU A 125 10.82 7.14 4.79
CA GLU A 125 9.95 6.78 3.65
C GLU A 125 10.76 6.49 2.39
N ASN A 126 11.75 7.33 2.08
CA ASN A 126 12.64 7.10 0.94
C ASN A 126 13.44 5.79 1.11
N TYR A 127 13.82 5.44 2.32
CA TYR A 127 14.46 4.15 2.60
C TYR A 127 13.52 2.96 2.32
N ILE A 128 12.25 3.03 2.73
CA ILE A 128 11.23 2.01 2.44
C ILE A 128 11.01 1.89 0.93
N ILE A 129 10.68 3.01 0.28
CA ILE A 129 10.34 3.10 -1.16
C ILE A 129 11.50 2.67 -2.06
N SER A 130 12.74 2.93 -1.64
CA SER A 130 13.93 2.48 -2.38
C SER A 130 14.31 1.02 -2.12
N SER A 131 13.85 0.43 -1.01
CA SER A 131 14.16 -0.94 -0.62
C SER A 131 13.21 -1.97 -1.23
N ILE A 132 11.95 -1.59 -1.49
CA ILE A 132 10.92 -2.49 -1.99
C ILE A 132 10.40 -1.94 -3.32
N PRO A 133 10.58 -2.62 -4.47
CA PRO A 133 9.97 -2.18 -5.72
C PRO A 133 8.43 -2.20 -5.61
N LEU A 134 7.77 -1.16 -6.14
CA LEU A 134 6.31 -1.02 -6.09
C LEU A 134 5.56 -2.26 -6.60
N ASP A 135 6.02 -2.85 -7.70
CA ASP A 135 5.40 -4.06 -8.26
C ASP A 135 5.46 -5.25 -7.29
N ASP A 136 6.60 -5.42 -6.64
CA ASP A 136 6.79 -6.50 -5.68
C ASP A 136 5.93 -6.24 -4.44
N TYR A 137 5.85 -4.98 -3.99
CA TYR A 137 4.98 -4.57 -2.89
C TYR A 137 3.51 -4.91 -3.18
N LEU A 138 2.98 -4.44 -4.32
CA LEU A 138 1.60 -4.66 -4.70
C LEU A 138 1.30 -6.14 -4.94
N LYS A 139 2.22 -6.88 -5.56
CA LYS A 139 2.07 -8.31 -5.80
C LYS A 139 1.95 -9.09 -4.50
N GLU A 140 2.82 -8.82 -3.53
CA GLU A 140 2.84 -9.56 -2.27
C GLU A 140 1.63 -9.23 -1.39
N LEU A 141 1.22 -7.95 -1.35
CA LEU A 141 -0.04 -7.56 -0.72
C LEU A 141 -1.23 -8.28 -1.38
N PHE A 142 -1.26 -8.29 -2.72
CA PHE A 142 -2.33 -8.96 -3.46
C PHE A 142 -2.37 -10.48 -3.18
N LEU A 143 -1.21 -11.14 -3.09
CA LEU A 143 -1.14 -12.55 -2.71
C LEU A 143 -1.67 -12.78 -1.29
N GLY A 144 -1.39 -11.87 -0.34
CA GLY A 144 -2.00 -11.90 0.99
C GLY A 144 -3.52 -11.80 0.92
N ILE A 145 -4.05 -10.86 0.14
CA ILE A 145 -5.50 -10.72 -0.08
C ILE A 145 -6.10 -11.98 -0.71
N LEU A 146 -5.46 -12.56 -1.71
CA LEU A 146 -5.92 -13.79 -2.35
C LEU A 146 -5.87 -15.00 -1.42
N SER A 147 -4.89 -15.09 -0.53
CA SER A 147 -4.84 -16.18 0.46
C SER A 147 -6.01 -16.14 1.45
N VAL A 148 -6.56 -14.94 1.71
CA VAL A 148 -7.73 -14.74 2.58
C VAL A 148 -9.03 -14.96 1.81
N THR A 149 -9.18 -14.29 0.67
CA THR A 149 -10.45 -14.23 -0.06
C THR A 149 -10.67 -15.43 -0.97
N GLY A 150 -9.60 -16.04 -1.46
CA GLY A 150 -9.63 -17.08 -2.48
C GLY A 150 -9.84 -16.53 -3.90
N GLU A 151 -9.28 -17.24 -4.87
CA GLU A 151 -9.38 -16.86 -6.28
C GLU A 151 -10.82 -16.80 -6.78
N GLU A 152 -11.68 -17.73 -6.36
CA GLU A 152 -13.08 -17.77 -6.78
C GLU A 152 -13.84 -16.50 -6.37
N TYR A 153 -13.65 -16.04 -5.13
CA TYR A 153 -14.24 -14.81 -4.64
C TYR A 153 -13.73 -13.61 -5.46
N TYR A 154 -12.42 -13.53 -5.66
CA TYR A 154 -11.79 -12.44 -6.41
C TYR A 154 -12.34 -12.33 -7.84
N GLN A 155 -12.52 -13.45 -8.54
CA GLN A 155 -13.11 -13.47 -9.89
C GLN A 155 -14.56 -13.00 -9.88
N LYS A 156 -15.36 -13.39 -8.87
CA LYS A 156 -16.74 -12.89 -8.72
C LYS A 156 -16.76 -11.38 -8.48
N PHE A 157 -15.88 -10.88 -7.63
CA PHE A 157 -15.74 -9.45 -7.37
C PHE A 157 -15.42 -8.69 -8.67
N LEU A 158 -14.37 -9.11 -9.41
CA LEU A 158 -13.99 -8.50 -10.68
C LEU A 158 -15.12 -8.51 -11.71
N LYS A 159 -15.88 -9.60 -11.81
CA LYS A 159 -17.01 -9.68 -12.74
C LYS A 159 -18.10 -8.65 -12.43
N LYS A 160 -18.31 -8.32 -11.15
CA LYS A 160 -19.33 -7.36 -10.72
C LYS A 160 -18.87 -5.91 -10.86
N ILE A 161 -17.57 -5.63 -10.71
CA ILE A 161 -17.02 -4.26 -10.85
C ILE A 161 -16.43 -3.95 -12.24
N GLY A 162 -16.25 -4.96 -13.09
CA GLY A 162 -15.56 -4.85 -14.37
C GLY A 162 -16.42 -4.29 -15.51
N ASP A 163 -17.62 -3.78 -15.21
CA ASP A 163 -18.46 -3.09 -16.19
C ASP A 163 -17.85 -1.70 -16.50
N PRO A 164 -17.53 -1.36 -17.76
CA PRO A 164 -17.03 -0.04 -18.12
C PRO A 164 -17.99 1.11 -17.77
N ASP A 165 -19.29 0.82 -17.67
CA ASP A 165 -20.34 1.77 -17.32
C ASP A 165 -20.69 1.73 -15.82
N PHE A 166 -19.77 1.26 -14.97
CA PHE A 166 -19.99 1.10 -13.52
C PHE A 166 -20.45 2.42 -12.86
N THR A 167 -21.68 2.41 -12.32
CA THR A 167 -22.31 3.60 -11.74
C THR A 167 -22.27 3.61 -10.21
N ILE A 168 -22.63 4.76 -9.61
CA ILE A 168 -22.84 4.85 -8.15
C ILE A 168 -23.95 3.90 -7.68
N ASP A 169 -24.99 3.68 -8.48
CA ASP A 169 -26.05 2.73 -8.14
C ASP A 169 -25.54 1.29 -8.09
N ASP A 170 -24.51 0.97 -8.88
CA ASP A 170 -23.88 -0.35 -8.87
C ASP A 170 -22.98 -0.54 -7.64
N ILE A 171 -22.31 0.51 -7.16
CA ILE A 171 -21.60 0.51 -5.87
C ILE A 171 -22.58 0.13 -4.74
N LEU A 172 -23.74 0.79 -4.67
CA LEU A 172 -24.74 0.54 -3.63
C LEU A 172 -25.35 -0.86 -3.71
N LYS A 173 -25.38 -1.48 -4.90
CA LYS A 173 -25.80 -2.88 -5.08
C LYS A 173 -24.75 -3.85 -4.55
N ILE A 174 -23.46 -3.56 -4.79
CA ILE A 174 -22.34 -4.41 -4.33
C ILE A 174 -22.27 -4.46 -2.81
N GLU A 175 -22.46 -3.34 -2.11
CA GLU A 175 -22.48 -3.31 -0.64
C GLU A 175 -23.57 -4.23 -0.03
N LYS A 176 -24.65 -4.46 -0.78
CA LYS A 176 -25.78 -5.30 -0.38
C LYS A 176 -25.69 -6.73 -0.95
N ASP A 177 -24.65 -7.03 -1.71
CA ASP A 177 -24.49 -8.31 -2.37
C ASP A 177 -23.99 -9.36 -1.37
N LYS A 178 -24.87 -10.29 -1.02
CA LYS A 178 -24.58 -11.35 -0.03
C LYS A 178 -23.37 -12.21 -0.39
N GLU A 179 -23.04 -12.35 -1.68
CA GLU A 179 -21.87 -13.12 -2.11
C GLU A 179 -20.56 -12.38 -1.88
N LEU A 180 -20.60 -11.04 -1.88
CA LEU A 180 -19.42 -10.19 -1.68
C LEU A 180 -19.29 -9.67 -0.25
N GLN A 181 -20.35 -9.71 0.57
CA GLN A 181 -20.34 -9.10 1.90
C GLN A 181 -19.21 -9.59 2.82
N GLU A 182 -18.71 -10.81 2.64
CA GLU A 182 -17.68 -11.37 3.51
C GLU A 182 -16.31 -10.66 3.40
N TYR A 183 -15.93 -10.22 2.20
CA TYR A 183 -14.60 -9.65 1.94
C TYR A 183 -14.63 -8.35 1.14
N ILE A 184 -15.79 -7.73 0.91
CA ILE A 184 -15.91 -6.49 0.14
C ILE A 184 -15.06 -5.37 0.73
N ASP A 185 -15.07 -5.19 2.04
CA ASP A 185 -14.30 -4.17 2.74
C ASP A 185 -12.80 -4.35 2.51
N LEU A 186 -12.33 -5.60 2.54
CA LEU A 186 -10.93 -5.95 2.30
C LEU A 186 -10.51 -5.68 0.85
N MET A 187 -11.39 -5.94 -0.12
CA MET A 187 -11.14 -5.65 -1.54
C MET A 187 -11.12 -4.16 -1.85
N VAL A 188 -12.04 -3.40 -1.26
CA VAL A 188 -12.09 -1.94 -1.38
C VAL A 188 -10.85 -1.32 -0.74
N TRP A 189 -10.50 -1.76 0.47
CA TRP A 189 -9.27 -1.34 1.15
C TRP A 189 -8.02 -1.60 0.30
N PHE A 190 -7.87 -2.80 -0.26
CA PHE A 190 -6.72 -3.10 -1.12
C PHE A 190 -6.66 -2.19 -2.36
N SER A 191 -7.82 -1.86 -2.93
CA SER A 191 -7.90 -0.93 -4.06
C SER A 191 -7.44 0.47 -3.68
N LEU A 192 -7.81 0.97 -2.49
CA LEU A 192 -7.34 2.26 -1.96
C LEU A 192 -5.82 2.23 -1.67
N ILE A 193 -5.33 1.16 -1.03
CA ILE A 193 -3.90 0.99 -0.76
C ILE A 193 -3.08 0.95 -2.05
N ARG A 194 -3.60 0.33 -3.12
CA ARG A 194 -2.93 0.38 -4.42
C ARG A 194 -2.78 1.81 -4.92
N VAL A 195 -3.84 2.60 -4.91
CA VAL A 195 -3.80 4.00 -5.37
C VAL A 195 -2.84 4.83 -4.49
N PHE A 196 -2.90 4.63 -3.18
CA PHE A 196 -2.00 5.27 -2.22
C PHE A 196 -0.52 4.92 -2.49
N LEU A 197 -0.19 3.63 -2.63
CA LEU A 197 1.17 3.18 -2.91
C LEU A 197 1.66 3.68 -4.27
N GLU A 198 0.83 3.65 -5.31
CA GLU A 198 1.20 4.23 -6.59
C GLU A 198 1.50 5.74 -6.46
N ALA A 199 0.71 6.48 -5.68
CA ALA A 199 0.91 7.92 -5.48
C ALA A 199 2.20 8.22 -4.70
N ILE A 200 2.45 7.54 -3.59
CA ILE A 200 3.63 7.80 -2.77
C ILE A 200 4.92 7.40 -3.51
N TYR A 201 4.92 6.28 -4.25
CA TYR A 201 6.07 5.91 -5.08
C TYR A 201 6.29 6.88 -6.24
N PHE A 202 5.21 7.38 -6.85
CA PHE A 202 5.32 8.40 -7.89
C PHE A 202 5.89 9.71 -7.33
N TYR A 203 5.43 10.12 -6.15
CA TYR A 203 5.91 11.30 -5.44
C TYR A 203 7.40 11.19 -5.08
N PHE A 204 7.89 10.07 -4.56
CA PHE A 204 9.31 9.95 -4.19
C PHE A 204 10.27 9.77 -5.38
N ASN A 205 9.75 9.53 -6.59
CA ASN A 205 10.58 9.47 -7.77
C ASN A 205 10.97 10.88 -8.24
N VAL A 206 12.24 11.24 -8.03
CA VAL A 206 12.81 12.56 -8.39
C VAL A 206 12.62 12.92 -9.86
N GLU A 207 12.59 11.94 -10.77
CA GLU A 207 12.38 12.20 -12.20
C GLU A 207 10.99 12.79 -12.49
N ASN A 208 9.99 12.47 -11.68
CA ASN A 208 8.61 12.93 -11.84
C ASN A 208 8.39 14.39 -11.43
N HIS A 209 9.32 14.97 -10.65
CA HIS A 209 9.29 16.37 -10.23
C HIS A 209 10.00 17.31 -11.19
N ASN A 210 10.75 16.75 -12.16
CA ASN A 210 11.46 17.53 -13.15
C ASN A 210 10.56 17.79 -14.35
N SER A 211 9.58 18.67 -14.16
CA SER A 211 8.85 19.33 -15.25
C SER A 211 9.77 20.38 -15.90
N LYS A 212 10.84 19.92 -16.57
CA LYS A 212 11.57 20.70 -17.56
C LYS A 212 11.60 19.93 -18.87
N ILE A 213 10.50 20.06 -19.61
CA ILE A 213 10.54 20.22 -21.06
C ILE A 213 9.75 21.50 -21.34
#